data_AF-A0A108U6I3-F1
#
_entry.id   AF-A0A108U6I3-F1
#
_cell.length_a   1.000
_cell.length_b   1.000
_cell.length_c   1.000
_cell.angle_alpha   90.00
_cell.angle_beta   90.00
_cell.angle_gamma   90.00
#
_symmetry.space_group_name_H-M   'P 1'
#
loop_
_entity.id
_entity.type
_entity.pdbx_description
1 polymer ?
#
loop_
_entity_poly.entity_id
_entity_poly.type
_entity_poly.pdbx_seq_one_letter_code
_entity_poly.pdbx_strand_id
1 'polypeptide(L)'
;MMYVGLSKPPDRAAVEAAFARHAPDARLQWGEPAWERLGENDAADVFLTVRSNPSEFPFRLDIHDLSGRDAYELGLQLARELSIALQCSTVCDGTLHGPSQAPGWCIVWIEGRAFLGDDYGSVFFDHSDDDSEDERSRLGPVKLIRPLDL
;
A
#
# COMPACT_ATOMS: atom_id res chain seq x y z
N MET A 1 -9.85 -4.00 2.55
CA MET A 1 -9.02 -3.45 1.45
C MET A 1 -7.82 -2.80 2.08
N MET A 2 -6.64 -3.07 1.55
CA MET A 2 -5.38 -2.42 1.94
C MET A 2 -4.63 -2.01 0.68
N TYR A 3 -3.58 -1.20 0.85
CA TYR A 3 -2.74 -0.77 -0.26
C TYR A 3 -1.27 -0.73 0.14
N VAL A 4 -0.40 -0.78 -0.86
CA VAL A 4 1.03 -0.47 -0.74
C VAL A 4 1.41 0.49 -1.86
N GLY A 5 1.88 1.69 -1.54
CA GLY A 5 2.51 2.59 -2.51
C GLY A 5 3.97 2.20 -2.73
N LEU A 6 4.47 2.27 -3.96
CA LEU A 6 5.84 1.90 -4.34
C LEU A 6 6.52 3.01 -5.14
N SER A 7 7.79 3.29 -4.82
CA SER A 7 8.61 4.27 -5.55
C SER A 7 9.21 3.72 -6.86
N LYS A 8 8.96 2.44 -7.17
CA LYS A 8 9.38 1.74 -8.39
C LYS A 8 8.24 0.86 -8.92
N PRO A 9 8.22 0.52 -10.23
CA PRO A 9 7.22 -0.38 -10.76
C PRO A 9 7.17 -1.70 -9.96
N PRO A 10 5.98 -2.21 -9.62
CA PRO A 10 5.89 -3.49 -8.95
C PRO A 10 6.37 -4.60 -9.89
N ASP A 11 7.17 -5.52 -9.36
CA ASP A 11 7.50 -6.77 -10.02
C ASP A 11 6.54 -7.86 -9.55
N ARG A 12 5.91 -8.55 -10.50
CA ARG A 12 4.90 -9.58 -10.21
C ARG A 12 5.50 -10.72 -9.39
N ALA A 13 6.72 -11.16 -9.72
CA ALA A 13 7.37 -12.24 -8.98
C ALA A 13 7.73 -11.81 -7.55
N ALA A 14 8.20 -10.58 -7.35
CA ALA A 14 8.44 -10.03 -6.01
C ALA A 14 7.17 -9.95 -5.16
N VAL A 15 6.05 -9.50 -5.74
CA VAL A 15 4.75 -9.45 -5.03
C VAL A 15 4.28 -10.85 -4.66
N GLU A 16 4.28 -11.79 -5.62
CA GLU A 16 3.86 -13.17 -5.36
C GLU A 16 4.77 -13.87 -4.33
N ALA A 17 6.07 -13.59 -4.33
CA ALA A 17 7.01 -14.10 -3.33
C ALA A 17 6.77 -13.50 -1.93
N ALA A 18 6.41 -12.22 -1.82
CA ALA A 18 6.05 -11.59 -0.56
C ALA A 18 4.77 -12.23 0.02
N PHE A 19 3.75 -12.44 -0.81
CA PHE A 19 2.55 -13.17 -0.40
C PHE A 19 2.86 -14.61 0.00
N ALA A 20 3.68 -15.34 -0.76
CA ALA A 20 4.05 -16.71 -0.41
C ALA A 20 4.74 -16.82 0.97
N ARG A 21 5.35 -15.73 1.46
CA ARG A 21 5.96 -15.68 2.79
C ARG A 21 4.97 -15.35 3.90
N HIS A 22 4.05 -14.42 3.66
CA HIS A 22 3.22 -13.80 4.68
C HIS A 22 1.75 -14.29 4.67
N ALA A 23 1.30 -14.82 3.55
CA ALA A 23 0.01 -15.45 3.34
C ALA A 23 0.17 -16.63 2.35
N PRO A 24 0.89 -17.70 2.73
CA PRO A 24 1.27 -18.81 1.83
C PRO A 24 0.08 -19.57 1.23
N ASP A 25 -1.07 -19.48 1.86
CA ASP A 25 -2.32 -20.10 1.48
C ASP A 25 -3.24 -19.16 0.69
N ALA A 26 -2.83 -17.90 0.47
CA ALA A 26 -3.56 -16.96 -0.37
C ALA A 26 -3.51 -17.37 -1.85
N ARG A 27 -4.67 -17.31 -2.50
CA ARG A 27 -4.85 -17.58 -3.93
C ARG A 27 -4.99 -16.23 -4.62
N LEU A 28 -3.89 -15.82 -5.24
CA LEU A 28 -3.75 -14.49 -5.82
C LEU A 28 -4.35 -14.43 -7.23
N GLN A 29 -5.06 -13.35 -7.52
CA GLN A 29 -5.51 -12.99 -8.86
C GLN A 29 -5.12 -11.54 -9.16
N TRP A 30 -4.52 -11.33 -10.32
CA TRP A 30 -4.21 -9.98 -10.79
C TRP A 30 -5.40 -9.40 -11.56
N GLY A 31 -5.73 -8.14 -11.26
CA GLY A 31 -6.87 -7.42 -11.80
C GLY A 31 -8.00 -7.25 -10.78
N GLU A 32 -9.02 -6.50 -11.21
CA GLU A 32 -10.17 -6.21 -10.36
C GLU A 32 -11.00 -7.46 -10.07
N PRO A 33 -11.51 -7.62 -8.84
CA PRO A 33 -12.51 -8.64 -8.54
C PRO A 33 -13.79 -8.39 -9.35
N ALA A 34 -14.37 -9.47 -9.87
CA ALA A 34 -15.69 -9.43 -10.51
C ALA A 34 -16.77 -9.39 -9.42
N TRP A 35 -16.97 -8.23 -8.79
CA TRP A 35 -17.86 -8.05 -7.64
C TRP A 35 -19.26 -8.65 -7.83
N GLU A 36 -19.79 -8.60 -9.06
CA GLU A 36 -21.11 -9.14 -9.43
C GLU A 36 -21.19 -10.68 -9.42
N ARG A 37 -20.06 -11.38 -9.36
CA ARG A 37 -19.95 -12.85 -9.42
C ARG A 37 -19.34 -13.46 -8.16
N LEU A 38 -19.12 -12.66 -7.11
CA LEU A 38 -18.60 -13.15 -5.85
C LEU A 38 -19.56 -14.19 -5.25
N GLY A 39 -19.10 -15.43 -5.15
CA GLY A 39 -19.89 -16.59 -4.71
C GLY A 39 -20.02 -17.69 -5.77
N GLU A 40 -19.78 -17.37 -7.05
CA GLU A 40 -19.71 -18.35 -8.14
C GLU A 40 -18.27 -18.88 -8.29
N ASN A 41 -17.81 -19.68 -7.33
CA ASN A 41 -16.53 -20.40 -7.42
C ASN A 41 -15.31 -19.51 -7.80
N ASP A 42 -15.22 -18.29 -7.27
CA ASP A 42 -13.98 -17.53 -7.43
C ASP A 42 -12.86 -18.26 -6.66
N ALA A 43 -11.92 -18.81 -7.43
CA ALA A 43 -10.81 -19.59 -6.88
C ALA A 43 -9.75 -18.70 -6.22
N ALA A 44 -9.87 -17.38 -6.34
CA ALA A 44 -9.01 -16.40 -5.68
C ALA A 44 -9.67 -15.84 -4.43
N ASP A 45 -8.87 -15.59 -3.40
CA ASP A 45 -9.29 -14.88 -2.18
C ASP A 45 -8.54 -13.57 -2.00
N VAL A 46 -7.56 -13.26 -2.86
CA VAL A 46 -6.87 -11.98 -2.89
C VAL A 46 -6.78 -11.47 -4.32
N PHE A 47 -7.28 -10.25 -4.55
CA PHE A 47 -7.18 -9.56 -5.83
C PHE A 47 -6.19 -8.41 -5.75
N LEU A 48 -5.33 -8.32 -6.77
CA LEU A 48 -4.20 -7.40 -6.85
C LEU A 48 -4.35 -6.49 -8.06
N THR A 49 -4.50 -5.18 -7.83
CA THR A 49 -4.52 -4.19 -8.91
C THR A 49 -3.39 -3.20 -8.75
N VAL A 50 -2.70 -2.86 -9.84
CA VAL A 50 -1.73 -1.77 -9.86
C VAL A 50 -2.41 -0.52 -10.43
N ARG A 51 -2.41 0.56 -9.65
CA ARG A 51 -2.89 1.89 -10.05
C ARG A 51 -1.71 2.84 -10.15
N SER A 52 -1.83 3.84 -11.03
CA SER A 52 -0.92 4.98 -11.03
C SER A 52 -1.31 5.97 -9.93
N ASN A 53 -0.32 6.62 -9.33
CA ASN A 53 -0.51 7.72 -8.39
C ASN A 53 0.50 8.82 -8.76
N PRO A 54 0.15 10.12 -8.72
CA PRO A 54 1.06 11.18 -9.16
C PRO A 54 2.11 11.62 -8.12
N SER A 55 2.25 10.89 -7.01
CA SER A 55 3.19 11.20 -5.92
C SER A 55 4.60 10.58 -6.12
N GLU A 56 5.44 10.71 -5.10
CA GLU A 56 6.72 10.01 -4.97
C GLU A 56 6.59 8.48 -4.90
N PHE A 57 5.36 7.96 -4.73
CA PHE A 57 5.00 6.56 -4.87
C PHE A 57 4.12 6.36 -6.12
N PRO A 58 4.70 6.36 -7.34
CA PRO A 58 3.95 6.40 -8.58
C PRO A 58 3.07 5.17 -8.86
N PHE A 59 3.27 4.09 -8.11
CA PHE A 59 2.52 2.86 -8.24
C PHE A 59 1.84 2.53 -6.92
N ARG A 60 0.53 2.34 -6.93
CA ARG A 60 -0.24 1.85 -5.78
C ARG A 60 -0.71 0.43 -6.08
N LEU A 61 -0.25 -0.52 -5.28
CA LEU A 61 -0.75 -1.89 -5.27
C LEU A 61 -1.98 -1.94 -4.36
N ASP A 62 -3.16 -1.98 -4.97
CA ASP A 62 -4.44 -2.16 -4.28
C ASP A 62 -4.69 -3.65 -4.05
N ILE A 63 -5.03 -3.99 -2.82
CA ILE A 63 -5.18 -5.37 -2.39
C ILE A 63 -6.55 -5.56 -1.75
N HIS A 64 -7.38 -6.36 -2.43
CA HIS A 64 -8.67 -6.79 -1.94
C HIS A 64 -8.56 -8.22 -1.43
N ASP A 65 -8.30 -8.35 -0.13
CA ASP A 65 -8.29 -9.62 0.58
C ASP A 65 -9.70 -9.96 1.08
N LEU A 66 -10.23 -11.10 0.63
CA LEU A 66 -11.53 -11.67 0.98
C LEU A 66 -11.41 -12.84 1.98
N SER A 67 -10.18 -13.24 2.34
CA SER A 67 -9.91 -14.36 3.25
C SER A 67 -10.13 -14.00 4.74
N GLY A 68 -10.29 -12.71 5.05
CA GLY A 68 -10.52 -12.22 6.42
C GLY A 68 -9.26 -12.10 7.27
N ARG A 69 -8.07 -12.12 6.67
CA ARG A 69 -6.81 -11.84 7.38
C ARG A 69 -6.79 -10.42 7.93
N ASP A 70 -5.87 -10.22 8.87
CA ASP A 70 -5.53 -8.89 9.34
C ASP A 70 -4.85 -8.10 8.21
N ALA A 71 -5.64 -7.24 7.56
CA ALA A 71 -5.20 -6.40 6.46
C ALA A 71 -4.13 -5.38 6.89
N TYR A 72 -4.12 -4.98 8.16
CA TYR A 72 -3.10 -4.06 8.66
C TYR A 72 -1.74 -4.76 8.72
N GLU A 73 -1.68 -5.90 9.42
CA GLU A 73 -0.44 -6.65 9.59
C GLU A 73 0.09 -7.16 8.25
N LEU A 74 -0.78 -7.70 7.38
CA LEU A 74 -0.36 -8.15 6.07
C LEU A 74 0.15 -6.99 5.20
N GLY A 75 -0.52 -5.83 5.22
CA GLY A 75 -0.07 -4.65 4.50
C GLY A 75 1.31 -4.17 4.95
N LEU A 76 1.55 -4.15 6.27
CA LEU A 76 2.84 -3.79 6.87
C LEU A 76 3.96 -4.74 6.42
N GLN A 77 3.71 -6.05 6.49
CA GLN A 77 4.66 -7.09 6.09
C GLN A 77 4.98 -7.02 4.59
N LEU A 78 3.97 -6.87 3.74
CA LEU A 78 4.13 -6.77 2.29
C LEU A 78 4.93 -5.51 1.90
N ALA A 79 4.61 -4.36 2.49
CA ALA A 79 5.32 -3.11 2.23
C ALA A 79 6.82 -3.25 2.57
N ARG A 80 7.14 -3.78 3.76
CA ARG A 80 8.52 -4.04 4.17
C ARG A 80 9.24 -4.95 3.17
N GLU A 81 8.65 -6.10 2.86
CA GLU A 81 9.28 -7.11 1.98
C GLU A 81 9.54 -6.53 0.59
N LEU A 82 8.58 -5.79 0.03
CA LEU A 82 8.72 -5.15 -1.27
C LEU A 82 9.78 -4.04 -1.28
N SER A 83 9.89 -3.25 -0.19
CA SER A 83 10.94 -2.22 -0.08
C SER A 83 12.35 -2.82 -0.17
N ILE A 84 12.54 -4.03 0.39
CA ILE A 84 13.81 -4.76 0.36
C ILE A 84 14.02 -5.39 -1.02
N ALA A 85 13.04 -6.16 -1.50
CA ALA A 85 13.15 -6.93 -2.74
C ALA A 85 13.38 -6.03 -3.97
N LEU A 86 12.75 -4.86 -3.99
CA LEU A 86 12.84 -3.90 -5.10
C LEU A 86 13.87 -2.80 -4.85
N GLN A 87 14.52 -2.80 -3.68
CA GLN A 87 15.47 -1.77 -3.24
C GLN A 87 14.87 -0.36 -3.45
N CYS A 88 13.69 -0.15 -2.90
CA CYS A 88 12.89 1.05 -3.12
C CYS A 88 12.21 1.51 -1.82
N SER A 89 11.56 2.67 -1.88
CA SER A 89 10.69 3.11 -0.81
C SER A 89 9.28 2.60 -1.05
N THR A 90 8.59 2.19 0.02
CA THR A 90 7.17 1.86 -0.02
C THR A 90 6.41 2.56 1.10
N VAL A 91 5.12 2.79 0.91
CA VAL A 91 4.23 3.37 1.93
C VAL A 91 3.00 2.49 2.15
N CYS A 92 2.57 2.34 3.39
CA CYS A 92 1.33 1.65 3.76
C CYS A 92 0.67 2.33 4.98
N ASP A 93 -0.50 1.83 5.37
CA ASP A 93 -1.22 2.29 6.56
C ASP A 93 -0.32 2.23 7.82
N GLY A 94 -0.32 3.32 8.60
CA GLY A 94 0.42 3.50 9.84
C GLY A 94 -0.45 3.97 11.00
N THR A 95 -1.77 3.87 10.88
CA THR A 95 -2.76 4.38 11.85
C THR A 95 -2.51 3.91 13.29
N LEU A 96 -1.94 2.71 13.49
CA LEU A 96 -1.63 2.16 14.82
C LEU A 96 -0.33 2.67 15.45
N HIS A 97 0.49 3.42 14.71
CA HIS A 97 1.79 3.93 15.17
C HIS A 97 1.83 5.45 15.41
N GLY A 98 0.79 6.15 14.98
CA GLY A 98 0.62 7.58 15.23
C GLY A 98 0.27 7.91 16.69
N PRO A 99 0.50 9.16 17.14
CA PRO A 99 0.03 9.65 18.44
C PRO A 99 -1.51 9.70 18.58
N SER A 100 -2.25 9.53 17.48
CA SER A 100 -3.70 9.47 17.42
C SER A 100 -4.13 8.40 16.42
N GLN A 101 -5.37 7.92 16.52
CA GLN A 101 -5.97 7.03 15.50
C GLN A 101 -6.50 7.82 14.29
N ALA A 102 -5.89 8.96 13.96
CA ALA A 102 -6.25 9.70 12.76
C ALA A 102 -5.76 8.93 11.51
N PRO A 103 -6.51 8.91 10.40
CA PRO A 103 -6.19 8.09 9.24
C PRO A 103 -4.98 8.58 8.43
N GLY A 104 -4.41 9.75 8.72
CA GLY A 104 -3.26 10.29 7.98
C GLY A 104 -1.89 9.79 8.43
N TRP A 105 -1.83 8.80 9.33
CA TRP A 105 -0.56 8.18 9.70
C TRP A 105 -0.25 7.04 8.75
N CYS A 106 0.96 7.07 8.19
CA CYS A 106 1.46 6.02 7.30
C CYS A 106 2.80 5.47 7.81
N ILE A 107 3.18 4.28 7.38
CA ILE A 107 4.55 3.76 7.52
C ILE A 107 5.23 3.84 6.18
N VAL A 108 6.38 4.53 6.14
CA VAL A 108 7.28 4.52 4.99
C VAL A 108 8.44 3.59 5.27
N TRP A 109 8.60 2.57 4.44
CA TRP A 109 9.75 1.68 4.45
C TRP A 109 10.76 2.17 3.42
N ILE A 110 12.02 2.26 3.82
CA ILE A 110 13.15 2.55 2.93
C ILE A 110 14.12 1.39 3.05
N GLU A 111 14.13 0.50 2.06
CA GLU A 111 15.00 -0.68 2.02
C GLU A 111 14.95 -1.49 3.34
N GLY A 112 13.74 -1.72 3.86
CA GLY A 112 13.50 -2.49 5.09
C GLY A 112 13.58 -1.71 6.40
N ARG A 113 13.88 -0.41 6.38
CA ARG A 113 13.86 0.47 7.57
C ARG A 113 12.55 1.24 7.64
N ALA A 114 11.85 1.14 8.77
CA ALA A 114 10.56 1.80 8.98
C ALA A 114 10.71 3.25 9.49
N PHE A 115 9.85 4.11 8.98
CA PHE A 115 9.65 5.48 9.44
C PHE A 115 8.15 5.73 9.61
N LEU A 116 7.78 6.40 10.70
CA LEU A 116 6.45 6.99 10.82
C LEU A 116 6.37 8.17 9.86
N GLY A 117 5.38 8.17 8.99
CA GLY A 117 5.04 9.26 8.09
C GLY A 117 3.70 9.89 8.42
N ASP A 118 3.54 11.14 8.00
CA ASP A 118 2.27 11.88 7.97
C ASP A 118 1.96 12.17 6.49
N ASP A 119 0.88 11.57 5.98
CA ASP A 119 0.46 11.71 4.58
C ASP A 119 -0.67 12.75 4.39
N TYR A 120 -1.07 13.47 5.45
CA TYR A 120 -1.93 14.64 5.29
C TYR A 120 -1.23 15.79 4.57
N GLY A 121 -1.95 16.37 3.62
CA GLY A 121 -1.44 17.35 2.67
C GLY A 121 -0.44 16.76 1.70
N SER A 122 -0.40 15.44 1.53
CA SER A 122 0.45 14.78 0.54
C SER A 122 -0.30 14.50 -0.76
N VAL A 123 0.42 14.50 -1.87
CA VAL A 123 -0.09 14.05 -3.18
C VAL A 123 -0.48 12.58 -3.13
N PHE A 124 0.16 11.77 -2.27
CA PHE A 124 -0.15 10.35 -2.20
C PHE A 124 -1.58 10.08 -1.69
N PHE A 125 -1.99 10.77 -0.62
CA PHE A 125 -3.26 10.53 0.07
C PHE A 125 -4.38 11.50 -0.36
N ASP A 126 -4.08 12.80 -0.49
CA ASP A 126 -5.09 13.84 -0.69
C ASP A 126 -5.31 14.24 -2.16
N HIS A 127 -4.57 13.68 -3.12
CA HIS A 127 -4.76 14.01 -4.54
C HIS A 127 -6.12 13.53 -5.06
N SER A 128 -6.88 14.46 -5.64
CA SER A 128 -8.06 14.17 -6.45
C SER A 128 -7.91 14.73 -7.87
N ASP A 129 -8.40 13.99 -8.87
CA ASP A 129 -8.44 14.45 -10.26
C ASP A 129 -9.42 15.63 -10.44
N ASP A 130 -10.36 15.80 -9.49
CA ASP A 130 -11.32 16.90 -9.47
C ASP A 130 -10.77 18.19 -8.84
N ASP A 131 -9.58 18.15 -8.23
CA ASP A 131 -8.98 19.32 -7.58
C ASP A 131 -8.63 20.41 -8.60
N SER A 132 -8.65 21.66 -8.18
CA SER A 132 -8.08 22.77 -8.96
C SER A 132 -6.55 22.72 -8.98
N GLU A 133 -5.92 23.44 -9.92
CA GLU A 133 -4.46 23.57 -9.95
C GLU A 133 -3.91 24.20 -8.65
N ASP A 134 -4.62 25.20 -8.11
CA ASP A 134 -4.26 25.84 -6.84
C ASP A 134 -4.32 24.86 -5.66
N GLU A 135 -5.32 23.98 -5.61
CA GLU A 135 -5.43 22.94 -4.57
C GLU A 135 -4.30 21.92 -4.68
N ARG A 136 -4.05 21.39 -5.88
CA ARG A 136 -2.93 20.46 -6.12
C ARG A 136 -1.58 21.08 -5.79
N SER A 137 -1.39 22.37 -6.04
CA SER A 137 -0.11 23.06 -5.77
C SER A 137 0.25 23.15 -4.29
N ARG A 138 -0.72 22.95 -3.39
CA ARG A 138 -0.50 22.96 -1.93
C ARG A 138 -0.11 21.60 -1.38
N LEU A 139 -0.26 20.54 -2.17
CA LEU A 139 0.11 19.19 -1.78
C LEU A 139 1.62 18.99 -1.93
N GLY A 140 2.20 18.22 -1.01
CA GLY A 140 3.63 17.88 -1.01
C GLY A 140 3.86 16.37 -1.00
N PRO A 141 5.10 15.92 -0.78
CA PRO A 141 5.36 14.52 -0.48
C PRO A 141 4.91 14.16 0.95
N VAL A 142 4.81 12.87 1.23
CA VAL A 142 4.66 12.32 2.59
C VAL A 142 5.79 12.83 3.48
N LYS A 143 5.45 13.30 4.68
CA LYS A 143 6.42 13.82 5.65
C LYS A 143 6.94 12.71 6.54
N LEU A 144 8.23 12.42 6.49
CA LEU A 144 8.87 11.49 7.44
C LEU A 144 9.07 12.17 8.79
N ILE A 145 8.51 11.58 9.85
CA ILE A 145 8.52 12.16 11.19
C ILE A 145 9.69 11.61 12.01
N ARG A 146 9.78 10.28 12.14
CA ARG A 146 10.80 9.61 12.95
C ARG A 146 10.97 8.14 12.55
N PRO A 147 12.14 7.52 12.80
CA PRO A 147 12.30 6.08 12.64
C PRO A 147 11.42 5.31 13.64
N LEU A 148 11.05 4.09 13.26
CA LEU A 148 10.39 3.09 14.10
C LEU A 148 11.26 1.84 14.22
N ASP A 149 11.01 1.07 15.27
CA ASP A 149 11.59 -0.26 15.49
C ASP A 149 10.45 -1.29 15.32
N LEU A 150 10.36 -1.87 14.12
CA LEU A 150 9.31 -2.79 13.65
C LEU A 150 9.92 -4.04 13.00
#